data_AF-A0A2N9JCZ9-F1
#
_entry.id   AF-A0A2N9JCZ9-F1
#
_cell.length_a   1.000
_cell.length_b   1.000
_cell.length_c   1.000
_cell.angle_alpha   90.00
_cell.angle_beta   90.00
_cell.angle_gamma   90.00
#
_symmetry.space_group_name_H-M   'P 1'
#
loop_
_entity.id
_entity.type
_entity.pdbx_description
1 polymer ?
#
loop_
_entity_poly.entity_id
_entity_poly.type
_entity_poly.pdbx_seq_one_letter_code
_entity_poly.pdbx_strand_id
1 'polypeptide(L)'
;MDPWSILATLLVSAVTAWVTSRLTRKQQEAEWKARTAEARAAEVRARADTAAEQILHLIREIDQLLNRFIPRSPSDIVAQSDRAELRRLVREIDTALIYMPSPVREHVEPIPRLVASSGERICGMGYLDEPAQLMTRIVCRAAREAIGQYIRGEPVGALSNEIHGYLQVLADVERHDEDEIERQTAEPQSHLESRLGAGTSDSTLTREATTQTEPAS
;
A
#
# COMPACT_ATOMS: atom_id res chain seq x y z
N MET A 1 0.10 -81.49 -23.97
CA MET A 1 0.05 -80.11 -23.43
C MET A 1 -1.16 -80.04 -22.52
N ASP A 2 -0.95 -79.77 -21.25
CA ASP A 2 -2.05 -79.74 -20.29
C ASP A 2 -2.79 -78.41 -20.39
N PRO A 3 -4.14 -78.43 -20.51
CA PRO A 3 -4.94 -77.21 -20.66
C PRO A 3 -4.76 -76.24 -19.47
N TRP A 4 -4.42 -76.77 -18.30
CA TRP A 4 -4.12 -76.00 -17.09
C TRP A 4 -2.82 -75.18 -17.16
N SER A 5 -1.80 -75.66 -17.89
CA SER A 5 -0.54 -74.94 -18.05
C SER A 5 -0.69 -73.72 -18.97
N ILE A 6 -1.53 -73.84 -20.00
CA ILE A 6 -1.86 -72.74 -20.91
C ILE A 6 -2.64 -71.65 -20.15
N LEU A 7 -3.63 -72.03 -19.33
CA LEU A 7 -4.38 -71.10 -18.50
C LEU A 7 -3.50 -70.37 -17.47
N ALA A 8 -2.58 -71.07 -16.82
CA ALA A 8 -1.66 -70.46 -15.86
C ALA A 8 -0.75 -69.40 -16.52
N THR A 9 -0.24 -69.70 -17.72
CA THR A 9 0.62 -68.78 -18.48
C THR A 9 -0.14 -67.52 -18.91
N LEU A 10 -1.39 -67.68 -19.38
CA LEU A 10 -2.25 -66.56 -19.75
C LEU A 10 -2.60 -65.68 -18.54
N LEU A 11 -2.85 -66.29 -17.38
CA LEU A 11 -3.12 -65.56 -16.13
C LEU A 11 -1.92 -64.74 -15.67
N VAL A 12 -0.72 -65.33 -15.67
CA VAL A 12 0.51 -64.61 -15.30
C VAL A 12 0.74 -63.45 -16.26
N SER A 13 0.63 -63.66 -17.57
CA SER A 13 0.78 -62.60 -18.57
C SER A 13 -0.26 -61.48 -18.38
N ALA A 14 -1.51 -61.83 -18.08
CA ALA A 14 -2.57 -60.85 -17.85
C ALA A 14 -2.32 -60.03 -16.58
N VAL A 15 -1.86 -60.67 -15.49
CA VAL A 15 -1.51 -59.99 -14.24
C VAL A 15 -0.30 -59.09 -14.45
N THR A 16 0.75 -59.55 -15.12
CA THR A 16 1.93 -58.72 -15.43
C THR A 16 1.53 -57.52 -16.28
N ALA A 17 0.75 -57.71 -17.35
CA ALA A 17 0.25 -56.62 -18.19
C ALA A 17 -0.63 -55.62 -17.42
N TRP A 18 -1.46 -56.11 -16.49
CA TRP A 18 -2.29 -55.26 -15.64
C TRP A 18 -1.44 -54.42 -14.67
N VAL A 19 -0.43 -55.04 -14.03
CA VAL A 19 0.47 -54.34 -13.11
C VAL A 19 1.29 -53.28 -13.84
N THR A 20 1.86 -53.60 -15.01
CA THR A 20 2.62 -52.62 -15.80
C THR A 20 1.75 -51.47 -16.28
N SER A 21 0.55 -51.76 -16.79
CA SER A 21 -0.43 -50.74 -17.22
C SER A 21 -0.85 -49.81 -16.07
N ARG A 22 -1.02 -50.37 -14.86
CA ARG A 22 -1.36 -49.57 -13.68
C ARG A 22 -0.21 -48.68 -13.23
N LEU A 23 1.03 -49.16 -13.31
CA LEU A 23 2.23 -48.38 -13.00
C LEU A 23 2.45 -47.25 -14.00
N THR A 24 2.34 -47.51 -15.30
CA THR A 24 2.48 -46.48 -16.34
C THR A 24 1.41 -45.41 -16.22
N ARG A 25 0.16 -45.79 -15.90
CA ARG A 25 -0.92 -44.83 -15.66
C ARG A 25 -0.62 -43.89 -14.49
N LYS A 26 -0.10 -44.43 -13.38
CA LYS A 26 0.31 -43.61 -12.22
C LYS A 26 1.47 -42.66 -12.57
N GLN A 27 2.44 -43.11 -13.36
CA GLN A 27 3.54 -42.26 -13.83
C GLN A 27 3.04 -41.15 -14.74
N GLN A 28 2.16 -41.45 -15.69
CA GLN A 28 1.54 -40.44 -16.56
C GLN A 28 0.73 -39.41 -15.76
N GLU A 29 -0.03 -39.84 -14.75
CA GLU A 29 -0.76 -38.93 -13.87
C GLU A 29 0.19 -38.03 -13.06
N ALA A 30 1.32 -38.56 -12.58
CA ALA A 30 2.33 -37.79 -11.87
C ALA A 30 3.05 -36.79 -12.79
N GLU A 31 3.45 -37.21 -13.98
CA GLU A 31 4.07 -36.35 -15.00
C GLU A 31 3.12 -35.24 -15.45
N TRP A 32 1.84 -35.56 -15.68
CA TRP A 32 0.84 -34.56 -16.03
C TRP A 32 0.65 -33.53 -14.91
N LYS A 33 0.61 -33.97 -13.64
CA LYS A 33 0.56 -33.06 -12.48
C LYS A 33 1.83 -32.21 -12.37
N ALA A 34 3.00 -32.78 -12.63
CA ALA A 34 4.26 -32.04 -12.61
C ALA A 34 4.30 -30.96 -13.71
N ARG A 35 3.93 -31.31 -14.95
CA ARG A 35 3.88 -30.34 -16.07
C ARG A 35 2.86 -29.23 -15.84
N THR A 36 1.71 -29.54 -15.26
CA THR A 36 0.69 -28.52 -14.93
C THR A 36 1.12 -27.62 -13.78
N ALA A 37 1.83 -28.16 -12.78
CA ALA A 37 2.42 -27.36 -11.71
C ALA A 37 3.53 -26.44 -12.24
N GLU A 38 4.40 -26.96 -13.11
CA GLU A 38 5.47 -26.20 -13.75
C GLU A 38 4.90 -25.08 -14.63
N ALA A 39 3.87 -25.35 -15.43
CA ALA A 39 3.19 -24.34 -16.24
C ALA A 39 2.57 -23.23 -15.37
N ARG A 40 1.94 -23.58 -14.24
CA ARG A 40 1.40 -22.58 -13.30
C ARG A 40 2.51 -21.76 -12.64
N ALA A 41 3.61 -22.39 -12.26
CA ALA A 41 4.76 -21.71 -11.68
C ALA A 41 5.39 -20.73 -12.69
N ALA A 42 5.50 -21.13 -13.95
CA ALA A 42 5.98 -20.27 -15.02
C ALA A 42 5.04 -19.09 -15.28
N GLU A 43 3.72 -19.31 -15.26
CA GLU A 43 2.73 -18.23 -15.40
C GLU A 43 2.82 -17.23 -14.23
N VAL A 44 2.91 -17.72 -12.99
CA VAL A 44 3.07 -16.87 -11.80
C VAL A 44 4.35 -16.06 -11.90
N ARG A 45 5.46 -16.68 -12.34
CA ARG A 45 6.72 -15.98 -12.52
C ARG A 45 6.64 -14.92 -13.62
N ALA A 46 6.02 -15.22 -14.76
CA ALA A 46 5.83 -14.24 -15.83
C ALA A 46 5.02 -13.01 -15.38
N ARG A 47 3.97 -13.22 -14.58
CA ARG A 47 3.20 -12.11 -13.98
C ARG A 47 4.05 -11.29 -13.00
N ALA A 48 4.86 -11.95 -12.17
CA ALA A 48 5.76 -11.28 -11.25
C ALA A 48 6.85 -10.49 -11.98
N ASP A 49 7.38 -11.01 -13.08
CA ASP A 49 8.39 -10.33 -13.90
C ASP A 49 7.78 -9.09 -14.59
N THR A 50 6.55 -9.21 -15.09
CA THR A 50 5.81 -8.06 -15.65
C THR A 50 5.54 -6.99 -14.60
N ALA A 51 5.14 -7.40 -13.38
CA ALA A 51 4.93 -6.49 -12.26
C ALA A 51 6.22 -5.81 -11.82
N ALA A 52 7.33 -6.55 -11.79
CA ALA A 52 8.66 -6.01 -11.47
C ALA A 52 9.07 -4.90 -12.45
N GLU A 53 8.91 -5.12 -13.75
CA GLU A 53 9.18 -4.13 -14.79
C GLU A 53 8.27 -2.89 -14.64
N GLN A 54 6.98 -3.11 -14.39
CA GLN A 54 6.03 -2.02 -14.16
C GLN A 54 6.43 -1.19 -12.93
N ILE A 55 6.78 -1.83 -11.81
CA ILE A 55 7.20 -1.12 -10.59
C ILE A 55 8.48 -0.32 -10.83
N LEU A 56 9.47 -0.87 -11.55
CA LEU A 56 10.68 -0.12 -11.90
C LEU A 56 10.37 1.14 -12.71
N HIS A 57 9.45 1.03 -13.66
CA HIS A 57 8.98 2.17 -14.45
C HIS A 57 8.28 3.21 -13.57
N LEU A 58 7.35 2.80 -12.71
CA LEU A 58 6.63 3.69 -11.80
C LEU A 58 7.57 4.39 -10.81
N ILE A 59 8.53 3.68 -10.24
CA ILE A 59 9.54 4.29 -9.35
C ILE A 59 10.34 5.36 -10.07
N ARG A 60 10.68 5.15 -11.35
CA ARG A 60 11.38 6.15 -12.16
C ARG A 60 10.52 7.40 -12.37
N GLU A 61 9.22 7.25 -12.64
CA GLU A 61 8.31 8.38 -12.79
C GLU A 61 8.12 9.15 -11.49
N ILE A 62 8.03 8.44 -10.35
CA ILE A 62 7.99 9.05 -9.02
C ILE A 62 9.27 9.86 -8.77
N ASP A 63 10.45 9.32 -9.04
CA ASP A 63 11.72 10.05 -8.87
C ASP A 63 11.78 11.32 -9.74
N GLN A 64 11.28 11.25 -10.98
CA GLN A 64 11.16 12.41 -11.86
C GLN A 64 10.20 13.48 -11.32
N LEU A 65 9.07 13.08 -10.74
CA LEU A 65 8.13 13.99 -10.07
C LEU A 65 8.73 14.61 -8.82
N LEU A 66 9.35 13.81 -7.95
CA LEU A 66 10.02 14.29 -6.74
C LEU A 66 11.13 15.29 -7.05
N ASN A 67 11.87 15.10 -8.14
CA ASN A 67 12.89 16.06 -8.60
C ASN A 67 12.30 17.38 -9.13
N ARG A 68 11.04 17.38 -9.57
CA ARG A 68 10.31 18.61 -9.92
C ARG A 68 9.77 19.34 -8.70
N PHE A 69 9.53 18.64 -7.59
CA PHE A 69 9.08 19.23 -6.32
C PHE A 69 10.21 19.81 -5.46
N ILE A 70 11.47 19.74 -5.91
CA ILE A 70 12.54 20.53 -5.29
C ILE A 70 12.25 21.99 -5.63
N PRO A 71 11.89 22.83 -4.65
CA PRO A 71 11.61 24.23 -4.90
C PRO A 71 12.91 24.90 -5.32
N ARG A 72 13.00 25.33 -6.59
CA ARG A 72 14.12 26.12 -7.10
C ARG A 72 13.94 27.60 -6.72
N SER A 73 12.71 27.98 -6.40
CA SER A 73 12.31 29.30 -5.93
C SER A 73 11.24 29.20 -4.83
N PRO A 74 11.19 30.18 -3.89
CA PRO A 74 10.06 30.47 -2.99
C PRO A 74 8.65 30.45 -3.63
N SER A 75 8.58 30.64 -4.95
CA SER A 75 7.35 30.76 -5.74
C SER A 75 6.97 29.50 -6.53
N ASP A 76 7.74 28.41 -6.41
CA ASP A 76 7.47 27.17 -7.16
C ASP A 76 6.27 26.44 -6.56
N ILE A 77 5.08 26.87 -6.97
CA ILE A 77 3.83 26.20 -6.65
C ILE A 77 3.81 24.88 -7.41
N VAL A 78 3.76 23.78 -6.67
CA VAL A 78 3.54 22.45 -7.22
C VAL A 78 2.21 22.41 -8.00
N ALA A 79 2.27 22.10 -9.30
CA ALA A 79 1.10 22.01 -10.14
C ALA A 79 0.12 20.92 -9.66
N GLN A 80 -1.18 21.21 -9.66
CA GLN A 80 -2.21 20.25 -9.29
C GLN A 80 -2.18 18.98 -10.14
N SER A 81 -1.75 19.10 -11.41
CA SER A 81 -1.54 17.96 -12.32
C SER A 81 -0.46 17.00 -11.80
N ASP A 82 0.65 17.52 -11.28
CA ASP A 82 1.75 16.70 -10.77
C ASP A 82 1.35 15.97 -9.48
N ARG A 83 0.47 16.58 -8.67
CA ARG A 83 -0.13 15.94 -7.49
C ARG A 83 -1.06 14.78 -7.86
N ALA A 84 -1.92 15.00 -8.86
CA ALA A 84 -2.81 13.96 -9.36
C ALA A 84 -2.03 12.79 -9.97
N GLU A 85 -0.96 13.10 -10.69
CA GLU A 85 -0.06 12.11 -11.27
C GLU A 85 0.65 11.29 -10.20
N LEU A 86 1.19 11.92 -9.16
CA LEU A 86 1.82 11.22 -8.04
C LEU A 86 0.87 10.20 -7.37
N ARG A 87 -0.40 10.58 -7.15
CA ARG A 87 -1.43 9.66 -6.62
C ARG A 87 -1.82 8.56 -7.60
N ARG A 88 -1.73 8.81 -8.91
CA ARG A 88 -1.93 7.77 -9.94
C ARG A 88 -0.82 6.72 -9.81
N LEU A 89 0.44 7.15 -9.80
CA LEU A 89 1.60 6.27 -9.73
C LEU A 89 1.61 5.41 -8.47
N VAL A 90 1.28 6.00 -7.32
CA VAL A 90 1.18 5.26 -6.05
C VAL A 90 0.15 4.14 -6.13
N ARG A 91 -1.05 4.42 -6.67
CA ARG A 91 -2.09 3.39 -6.84
C ARG A 91 -1.69 2.29 -7.81
N GLU A 92 -0.92 2.63 -8.84
CA GLU A 92 -0.39 1.65 -9.78
C GLU A 92 0.68 0.76 -9.14
N ILE A 93 1.51 1.31 -8.24
CA ILE A 93 2.45 0.51 -7.43
C ILE A 93 1.69 -0.46 -6.52
N ASP A 94 0.66 0.01 -5.79
CA ASP A 94 -0.18 -0.84 -4.94
C ASP A 94 -0.80 -2.00 -5.72
N THR A 95 -1.23 -1.73 -6.95
CA THR A 95 -1.83 -2.76 -7.82
C THR A 95 -0.78 -3.77 -8.28
N ALA A 96 0.40 -3.33 -8.68
CA ALA A 96 1.47 -4.21 -9.16
C ALA A 96 2.08 -5.06 -8.02
N LEU A 97 2.11 -4.54 -6.80
CA LEU A 97 2.61 -5.21 -5.59
C LEU A 97 1.94 -6.56 -5.30
N ILE A 98 0.68 -6.74 -5.70
CA ILE A 98 -0.09 -7.99 -5.51
C ILE A 98 0.64 -9.19 -6.11
N TYR A 99 1.33 -8.98 -7.23
CA TYR A 99 2.03 -10.04 -7.96
C TYR A 99 3.47 -10.26 -7.49
N MET A 100 4.01 -9.36 -6.65
CA MET A 100 5.39 -9.46 -6.20
C MET A 100 5.55 -10.46 -5.05
N PRO A 101 6.53 -11.39 -5.12
CA PRO A 101 6.83 -12.30 -4.03
C PRO A 101 7.57 -11.59 -2.88
N SER A 102 7.46 -12.15 -1.67
CA SER A 102 8.41 -11.83 -0.58
C SER A 102 9.78 -12.44 -0.92
N PRO A 103 10.90 -11.76 -0.60
CA PRO A 103 10.97 -10.52 0.19
C PRO A 103 10.93 -9.23 -0.65
N VAL A 104 10.87 -9.32 -1.98
CA VAL A 104 10.88 -8.11 -2.85
C VAL A 104 9.74 -7.15 -2.52
N ARG A 105 8.55 -7.71 -2.25
CA ARG A 105 7.36 -6.95 -1.83
C ARG A 105 7.66 -5.99 -0.67
N GLU A 106 8.41 -6.44 0.33
CA GLU A 106 8.70 -5.68 1.56
C GLU A 106 9.56 -4.43 1.30
N HIS A 107 10.34 -4.43 0.22
CA HIS A 107 11.11 -3.25 -0.18
C HIS A 107 10.27 -2.20 -0.92
N VAL A 108 9.20 -2.64 -1.57
CA VAL A 108 8.36 -1.78 -2.43
C VAL A 108 7.14 -1.24 -1.67
N GLU A 109 6.56 -2.05 -0.77
CA GLU A 109 5.40 -1.71 0.05
C GLU A 109 5.48 -0.34 0.78
N PRO A 110 6.65 0.12 1.27
CA PRO A 110 6.71 1.41 1.96
C PRO A 110 6.61 2.63 1.04
N ILE A 111 6.78 2.47 -0.29
CA ILE A 111 6.79 3.58 -1.25
C ILE A 111 5.45 4.33 -1.26
N PRO A 112 4.29 3.68 -1.48
CA PRO A 112 2.98 4.32 -1.41
C PRO A 112 2.78 5.22 -0.19
N ARG A 113 3.10 4.70 0.99
CA ARG A 113 2.94 5.40 2.27
C ARG A 113 3.84 6.64 2.35
N LEU A 114 5.13 6.48 2.04
CA LEU A 114 6.09 7.59 2.08
C LEU A 114 5.78 8.69 1.06
N VAL A 115 5.27 8.30 -0.11
CA VAL A 115 4.88 9.24 -1.15
C VAL A 115 3.59 9.97 -0.76
N ALA A 116 2.63 9.28 -0.13
CA ALA A 116 1.40 9.89 0.35
C ALA A 116 1.65 10.89 1.49
N SER A 117 2.44 10.53 2.51
CA SER A 117 2.78 11.42 3.62
C SER A 117 3.59 12.64 3.15
N SER A 118 4.50 12.44 2.21
CA SER A 118 5.19 13.54 1.51
C SER A 118 4.19 14.40 0.72
N GLY A 119 3.25 13.76 0.00
CA GLY A 119 2.24 14.39 -0.85
C GLY A 119 1.24 15.27 -0.12
N GLU A 120 0.77 14.89 1.07
CA GLU A 120 -0.12 15.72 1.88
C GLU A 120 0.61 16.94 2.45
N ARG A 121 1.87 16.77 2.88
CA ARG A 121 2.71 17.89 3.34
C ARG A 121 3.06 18.86 2.19
N ILE A 122 3.27 18.34 0.97
CA ILE A 122 3.32 19.14 -0.28
C ILE A 122 2.03 19.94 -0.50
N CYS A 123 0.87 19.34 -0.25
CA CYS A 123 -0.43 19.95 -0.51
C CYS A 123 -0.76 21.06 0.49
N GLY A 124 -0.33 20.93 1.76
CA GLY A 124 -0.64 21.87 2.83
C GLY A 124 0.25 23.12 2.88
N MET A 125 1.56 22.98 2.56
CA MET A 125 2.52 24.08 2.76
C MET A 125 3.28 24.51 1.49
N GLY A 126 3.04 23.87 0.34
CA GLY A 126 3.74 24.19 -0.91
C GLY A 126 5.21 23.77 -0.94
N TYR A 127 5.70 23.15 0.13
CA TYR A 127 7.05 22.62 0.30
C TYR A 127 6.95 21.20 0.86
N LEU A 128 7.88 20.35 0.44
CA LEU A 128 8.05 19.04 1.03
C LEU A 128 8.97 19.16 2.24
N ASP A 129 8.70 18.41 3.30
CA ASP A 129 9.69 18.23 4.37
C ASP A 129 10.88 17.46 3.79
N GLU A 130 12.04 18.11 3.68
CA GLU A 130 13.27 17.57 3.09
C GLU A 130 13.63 16.14 3.58
N PRO A 131 13.43 15.78 4.86
CA PRO A 131 13.61 14.41 5.35
C PRO A 131 12.70 13.36 4.72
N ALA A 132 11.43 13.69 4.45
CA ALA A 132 10.48 12.75 3.87
C ALA A 132 10.85 12.45 2.41
N GLN A 133 11.24 13.48 1.64
CA GLN A 133 11.76 13.32 0.28
C GLN A 133 12.99 12.42 0.22
N LEU A 134 13.94 12.69 1.11
CA LEU A 134 15.17 11.92 1.21
C LEU A 134 14.84 10.45 1.51
N MET A 135 13.94 10.20 2.45
CA MET A 135 13.54 8.83 2.77
C MET A 135 12.81 8.14 1.62
N THR A 136 11.86 8.81 0.95
CA THR A 136 11.20 8.26 -0.23
C THR A 136 12.22 7.84 -1.29
N ARG A 137 13.27 8.65 -1.52
CA ARG A 137 14.35 8.31 -2.45
C ARG A 137 15.18 7.11 -1.98
N ILE A 138 15.51 7.04 -0.69
CA ILE A 138 16.25 5.90 -0.11
C ILE A 138 15.45 4.61 -0.32
N VAL A 139 14.16 4.62 0.00
CA VAL A 139 13.27 3.45 -0.20
C VAL A 139 13.11 3.12 -1.68
N CYS A 140 12.91 4.11 -2.54
CA CYS A 140 12.85 3.89 -4.00
C CYS A 140 14.15 3.28 -4.56
N ARG A 141 15.30 3.61 -3.98
CA ARG A 141 16.58 3.00 -4.34
C ARG A 141 16.67 1.55 -3.83
N ALA A 142 16.29 1.30 -2.58
CA ALA A 142 16.27 -0.05 -2.01
C ALA A 142 15.34 -0.99 -2.81
N ALA A 143 14.13 -0.51 -3.15
CA ALA A 143 13.18 -1.22 -3.99
C ALA A 143 13.75 -1.56 -5.37
N ARG A 144 14.40 -0.60 -6.05
CA ARG A 144 15.05 -0.85 -7.35
C ARG A 144 16.13 -1.92 -7.25
N GLU A 145 16.93 -1.89 -6.19
CA GLU A 145 17.98 -2.90 -5.99
C GLU A 145 17.37 -4.28 -5.74
N ALA A 146 16.37 -4.38 -4.85
CA ALA A 146 15.67 -5.63 -4.57
C ALA A 146 14.98 -6.23 -5.80
N ILE A 147 14.34 -5.39 -6.63
CA ILE A 147 13.76 -5.83 -7.90
C ILE A 147 14.85 -6.25 -8.88
N GLY A 148 15.95 -5.51 -8.97
CA GLY A 148 17.10 -5.86 -9.80
C GLY A 148 17.67 -7.24 -9.43
N GLN A 149 17.84 -7.51 -8.14
CA GLN A 149 18.26 -8.81 -7.61
C GLN A 149 17.26 -9.90 -7.99
N TYR A 150 15.96 -9.65 -7.82
CA TYR A 150 14.90 -10.59 -8.20
C TYR A 150 14.94 -10.96 -9.69
N ILE A 151 15.06 -9.98 -10.58
CA ILE A 151 15.13 -10.19 -12.03
C ILE A 151 16.39 -11.00 -12.39
N ARG A 152 17.53 -10.73 -11.73
CA ARG A 152 18.78 -11.48 -11.92
C ARG A 152 18.76 -12.89 -11.28
N GLY A 153 17.75 -13.21 -10.47
CA GLY A 153 17.69 -14.46 -9.71
C GLY A 153 18.63 -14.50 -8.50
N GLU A 154 19.07 -13.34 -8.03
CA GLU A 154 19.91 -13.18 -6.84
C GLU A 154 19.05 -13.22 -5.56
N PRO A 155 19.62 -13.65 -4.43
CA PRO A 155 18.92 -13.62 -3.15
C PRO A 155 18.65 -12.16 -2.74
N VAL A 156 17.38 -11.88 -2.44
CA VAL A 156 16.95 -10.56 -1.96
C VAL A 156 17.01 -10.56 -0.43
N GLY A 157 17.79 -9.66 0.14
CA GLY A 157 17.94 -9.51 1.59
C GLY A 157 16.72 -8.84 2.23
N ALA A 158 16.66 -8.85 3.56
CA ALA A 158 15.67 -8.08 4.30
C ALA A 158 15.86 -6.57 4.11
N LEU A 159 14.79 -5.80 4.27
CA LEU A 159 14.88 -4.35 4.32
C LEU A 159 15.78 -3.92 5.47
N SER A 160 16.64 -2.92 5.25
CA SER A 160 17.60 -2.47 6.27
C SER A 160 16.88 -1.98 7.53
N ASN A 161 17.44 -2.27 8.71
CA ASN A 161 16.91 -1.81 9.99
C ASN A 161 16.75 -0.29 10.09
N GLU A 162 17.59 0.48 9.40
CA GLU A 162 17.52 1.95 9.35
C GLU A 162 16.21 2.42 8.68
N ILE A 163 15.90 1.89 7.50
CA ILE A 163 14.62 2.15 6.82
C ILE A 163 13.46 1.69 7.71
N HIS A 164 13.56 0.49 8.30
CA HIS A 164 12.51 -0.03 9.17
C HIS A 164 12.24 0.89 10.38
N GLY A 165 13.30 1.35 11.05
CA GLY A 165 13.20 2.27 12.19
C GLY A 165 12.58 3.60 11.80
N TYR A 166 12.94 4.17 10.64
CA TYR A 166 12.28 5.39 10.16
C TYR A 166 10.79 5.18 9.88
N LEU A 167 10.44 4.08 9.19
CA LEU A 167 9.04 3.77 8.90
C LEU A 167 8.22 3.58 10.17
N GLN A 168 8.82 3.03 11.22
CA GLN A 168 8.17 2.89 12.53
C GLN A 168 7.94 4.26 13.18
N VAL A 169 8.95 5.13 13.20
CA VAL A 169 8.81 6.50 13.75
C VAL A 169 7.74 7.27 12.97
N LEU A 170 7.74 7.20 11.64
CA LEU A 170 6.71 7.82 10.82
C LEU A 170 5.32 7.29 11.17
N ALA A 171 5.19 5.98 11.37
CA ALA A 171 3.93 5.38 11.78
C ALA A 171 3.45 5.84 13.15
N ASP A 172 4.37 6.04 14.09
CA ASP A 172 4.04 6.54 15.42
C ASP A 172 3.61 8.00 15.40
N VAL A 173 4.23 8.82 14.54
CA VAL A 173 3.82 10.22 14.31
C VAL A 173 2.44 10.29 13.66
N GLU A 174 2.19 9.53 12.58
CA GLU A 174 0.88 9.49 11.91
C GLU A 174 -0.23 9.08 12.89
N ARG A 175 0.04 8.08 13.75
CA ARG A 175 -0.91 7.63 14.77
C ARG A 175 -1.16 8.70 15.84
N HIS A 176 -0.13 9.45 16.23
CA HIS A 176 -0.27 10.56 17.17
C HIS A 176 -1.13 11.70 16.61
N ASP A 177 -0.94 12.04 15.33
CA ASP A 177 -1.72 13.06 14.64
C ASP A 177 -3.20 12.65 14.52
N GLU A 178 -3.47 11.37 14.21
CA GLU A 178 -4.83 10.81 14.21
C GLU A 178 -5.49 10.90 15.59
N ASP A 179 -4.80 10.51 16.66
CA ASP A 179 -5.29 10.59 18.04
C ASP A 179 -5.57 12.04 18.49
N GLU A 180 -4.78 13.00 18.01
CA GLU A 180 -4.96 14.42 18.30
C GLU A 180 -6.18 14.99 17.56
N ILE A 181 -6.36 14.63 16.28
CA ILE A 181 -7.54 14.99 15.50
C ILE A 181 -8.81 14.40 16.14
N GLU A 182 -8.77 13.15 16.59
CA GLU A 182 -9.90 12.53 17.29
C GLU A 182 -10.22 13.29 18.59
N ARG A 183 -9.22 13.67 19.39
CA ARG A 183 -9.43 14.49 20.59
C ARG A 183 -10.05 15.85 20.28
N GLN A 184 -9.58 16.55 19.26
CA GLN A 184 -10.11 17.86 18.86
C GLN A 184 -11.53 17.78 18.28
N THR A 185 -11.87 16.68 17.61
CA THR A 185 -13.21 16.46 17.04
C THR A 185 -14.20 15.86 18.04
N ALA A 186 -13.71 15.17 19.06
CA ALA A 186 -14.46 14.67 20.21
C ALA A 186 -14.74 15.74 21.28
N GLU A 187 -14.25 16.97 21.10
CA GLU A 187 -14.69 18.16 21.85
C GLU A 187 -15.81 18.96 21.14
N PRO A 188 -17.05 18.47 20.97
CA PRO A 188 -18.19 19.34 20.76
C PRO A 188 -18.86 19.67 22.12
N GLN A 189 -18.99 20.96 22.41
CA GLN A 189 -20.00 21.60 23.29
C GLN A 189 -19.70 21.95 24.76
N SER A 190 -18.58 21.59 25.39
CA SER A 190 -18.32 22.07 26.77
C SER A 190 -18.11 23.59 26.86
N HIS A 191 -17.57 24.21 25.80
CA HIS A 191 -17.34 25.66 25.73
C HIS A 191 -18.57 26.49 25.31
N LEU A 192 -19.59 25.87 24.69
CA LEU A 192 -20.82 26.55 24.28
C LEU A 192 -21.84 26.64 25.43
N GLU A 193 -21.90 25.63 26.30
CA GLU A 193 -22.77 25.65 27.49
C GLU A 193 -22.25 26.60 28.58
N SER A 194 -20.94 26.77 28.71
CA SER A 194 -20.33 27.74 29.66
C SER A 194 -20.66 29.20 29.32
N ARG A 195 -20.83 29.55 28.02
CA ARG A 195 -21.15 30.93 27.61
C ARG A 195 -22.65 31.25 27.62
N LEU A 196 -23.52 30.24 27.51
CA LEU A 196 -24.99 30.41 27.57
C LEU A 196 -25.56 30.26 29.00
N GLY A 197 -24.87 29.58 29.91
CA GLY A 197 -25.31 29.38 31.30
C GLY A 197 -25.01 30.53 32.27
N ALA A 198 -24.24 31.56 31.86
CA ALA A 198 -23.82 32.64 32.76
C ALA A 198 -24.62 33.97 32.60
N GLY A 199 -25.66 34.00 31.76
CA GLY A 199 -26.30 35.25 31.31
C GLY A 199 -27.75 35.48 31.73
N THR A 200 -28.33 34.71 32.65
CA THR A 200 -29.73 34.88 33.06
C THR A 200 -29.90 34.72 34.56
N SER A 201 -29.59 35.78 35.31
CA SER A 201 -30.22 36.10 36.61
C SER A 201 -29.66 37.42 37.14
N ASP A 202 -30.07 38.56 36.60
CA ASP A 202 -30.36 39.72 37.44
C ASP A 202 -31.11 40.80 36.65
N SER A 203 -32.37 41.04 37.00
CA SER A 203 -33.12 42.29 36.76
C SER A 203 -34.54 42.15 37.29
N THR A 204 -34.67 42.09 38.61
CA THR A 204 -35.83 42.65 39.30
C THR A 204 -35.53 44.12 39.53
N LEU A 205 -36.34 45.04 38.98
CA LEU A 205 -36.99 46.13 39.72
C LEU A 205 -37.68 47.16 38.81
N THR A 206 -38.97 47.35 39.12
CA THR A 206 -39.78 48.57 39.04
C THR A 206 -40.13 49.20 37.69
N ARG A 207 -41.33 48.81 37.27
CA ARG A 207 -42.32 49.57 36.53
C ARG A 207 -42.88 50.71 37.40
N GLU A 208 -42.62 51.96 37.04
CA GLU A 208 -43.52 53.07 37.35
C GLU A 208 -43.82 53.86 36.07
N ALA A 209 -45.11 54.05 35.85
CA ALA A 209 -45.68 54.76 34.72
C ALA A 209 -45.87 56.22 35.09
N THR A 210 -45.59 57.14 34.17
CA THR A 210 -46.38 58.37 34.06
C THR A 210 -46.29 58.97 32.66
N THR A 211 -47.47 59.10 32.07
CA THR A 211 -47.87 59.91 30.91
C THR A 211 -47.44 61.37 31.01
N GLN A 212 -47.10 62.00 29.87
CA GLN A 212 -47.58 63.31 29.39
C GLN A 212 -46.72 63.76 28.19
N THR A 213 -47.28 63.85 26.97
CA THR A 213 -47.90 65.04 26.36
C THR A 213 -46.87 65.91 25.61
N GLU A 214 -46.94 65.88 24.27
CA GLU A 214 -46.58 66.97 23.33
C GLU A 214 -46.94 68.37 23.88
N PRO A 215 -46.36 69.51 23.46
CA PRO A 215 -46.03 69.81 22.05
C PRO A 215 -44.83 70.76 21.78
N ALA A 216 -44.62 70.99 20.48
CA ALA A 216 -44.18 72.23 19.83
C ALA A 216 -42.74 72.73 20.02
N SER A 217 -41.93 72.65 18.97
CA SER A 217 -41.82 73.69 17.92
C SER A 217 -40.93 73.22 16.78
#